data_AF-A0A2S9GZA6-F1
#
_entry.id   AF-A0A2S9GZA6-F1
#
_cell.length_a   1.000
_cell.length_b   1.000
_cell.length_c   1.000
_cell.angle_alpha   90.00
_cell.angle_beta   90.00
_cell.angle_gamma   90.00
#
_symmetry.space_group_name_H-M   'P 1'
#
loop_
_entity.id
_entity.type
_entity.pdbx_description
1 polymer ?
#
loop_
_entity_poly.entity_id
_entity_poly.type
_entity_poly.pdbx_seq_one_letter_code
_entity_poly.pdbx_strand_id
1 'polypeptide(L)' 'MAKRAQPDRAALEIAHRQLCTDTPLDDMLASAALRPIVENVARRHMVRRAKFDVKKLQANDFD' A
#
# COMPACT_ATOMS: atom_id res chain seq x y z
N MET A 1 -21.02 -7.27 -4.57
CA MET A 1 -20.25 -6.16 -3.97
C MET A 1 -18.78 -6.57 -3.94
N ALA A 2 -17.91 -5.89 -4.69
CA ALA A 2 -16.48 -6.23 -4.69
C ALA A 2 -15.92 -6.06 -3.27
N LYS A 3 -15.48 -7.18 -2.68
CA LYS A 3 -14.82 -7.20 -1.37
C LYS A 3 -13.54 -6.37 -1.55
N ARG A 4 -13.58 -5.09 -1.14
CA ARG A 4 -12.42 -4.19 -1.16
C ARG A 4 -11.33 -4.91 -0.37
N ALA A 5 -10.31 -5.41 -1.04
CA ALA A 5 -9.18 -6.05 -0.39
C ALA A 5 -8.64 -5.03 0.63
N GLN A 6 -8.75 -5.38 1.91
CA GLN A 6 -8.23 -4.52 2.96
C GLN A 6 -6.72 -4.43 2.74
N PRO A 7 -6.13 -3.23 2.68
CA PRO A 7 -4.71 -3.10 2.50
C PRO A 7 -3.98 -3.76 3.67
N ASP A 8 -2.97 -4.59 3.37
CA ASP A 8 -2.15 -5.20 4.41
C ASP A 8 -1.46 -4.14 5.25
N ARG A 9 -1.14 -4.48 6.50
CA ARG A 9 -0.49 -3.55 7.44
C ARG A 9 0.82 -2.97 6.88
N ALA A 10 1.61 -3.78 6.18
CA ALA A 10 2.82 -3.32 5.50
C ALA A 10 2.55 -2.26 4.41
N ALA A 11 1.44 -2.38 3.67
CA ALA A 11 1.04 -1.39 2.67
C ALA A 11 0.57 -0.09 3.32
N LEU A 12 -0.09 -0.17 4.47
CA LEU A 12 -0.49 0.98 5.28
C LEU A 12 0.72 1.72 5.88
N GLU A 13 1.72 1.00 6.37
CA GLU A 13 2.97 1.59 6.88
C GLU A 13 3.77 2.29 5.76
N ILE A 14 3.84 1.69 4.58
CA ILE A 14 4.49 2.33 3.41
C ILE A 14 3.69 3.54 2.92
N ALA A 15 2.36 3.50 3.03
CA ALA A 15 1.53 4.65 2.72
C ALA A 15 1.78 5.80 3.70
N HIS A 16 1.85 5.51 5.00
CA HIS A 16 2.18 6.47 6.05
C HIS A 16 3.55 7.13 5.79
N ARG A 17 4.56 6.32 5.51
CA ARG A 17 5.91 6.81 5.18
C ARG A 17 5.95 7.66 3.91
N GLN A 18 5.12 7.37 2.90
CA GLN A 18 5.01 8.18 1.70
C GLN A 18 4.29 9.51 1.92
N LEU A 19 3.36 9.55 2.87
CA LEU A 19 2.63 10.77 3.21
C LEU A 19 3.49 11.75 4.02
N CYS A 20 4.61 11.30 4.61
CA CYS A 20 5.55 12.12 5.39
C CYS A 20 4.83 13.01 6.41
N THR A 21 3.86 12.46 7.12
CA THR A 21 3.10 13.18 8.15
C THR A 21 3.64 12.83 9.54
N ASP A 22 3.56 13.80 10.45
CA ASP A 22 3.88 13.61 11.87
C ASP A 22 2.78 12.82 12.62
N THR A 23 1.60 12.71 12.01
CA THR A 23 0.44 12.02 12.59
C THR A 23 0.66 10.52 12.55
N PRO A 24 0.48 9.79 13.66
CA PRO A 24 0.65 8.34 13.66
C PRO A 24 -0.40 7.64 12.78
N LEU A 25 -0.03 6.50 12.20
CA LEU A 25 -0.89 5.75 11.27
C LEU A 25 -2.25 5.41 11.90
N ASP A 26 -2.30 5.05 13.18
CA ASP A 26 -3.55 4.73 13.89
C ASP A 26 -4.50 5.93 13.96
N ASP A 27 -3.98 7.14 14.24
CA ASP A 27 -4.77 8.38 14.21
C ASP A 27 -5.29 8.70 12.81
N MET A 28 -4.47 8.45 11.78
CA MET A 28 -4.89 8.63 10.40
C MET A 28 -6.01 7.65 10.01
N LEU A 29 -5.99 6.43 10.54
CA LEU A 29 -7.05 5.43 10.34
C LEU A 29 -8.31 5.73 11.16
N ALA A 30 -8.17 6.38 12.32
CA ALA A 30 -9.28 6.85 13.14
C ALA A 30 -9.99 8.06 12.51
N SER A 31 -9.25 8.92 11.78
CA SER A 31 -9.81 10.10 11.12
C SER A 31 -10.59 9.75 9.85
N ALA A 32 -11.87 10.11 9.80
CA ALA A 32 -12.74 9.87 8.64
C ALA A 32 -12.24 10.53 7.35
N ALA A 33 -11.47 11.63 7.46
CA ALA A 33 -10.92 12.34 6.31
C ALA A 33 -9.61 11.71 5.80
N LEU A 34 -8.76 11.24 6.71
CA LEU A 34 -7.42 10.72 6.36
C LEU A 34 -7.44 9.24 6.00
N ARG A 35 -8.33 8.46 6.62
CA ARG A 35 -8.52 7.03 6.37
C ARG A 35 -8.64 6.69 4.87
N PRO A 36 -9.51 7.32 4.07
CA PRO A 36 -9.59 7.02 2.64
C PRO A 36 -8.31 7.36 1.88
N ILE A 37 -7.54 8.37 2.30
CA ILE A 37 -6.27 8.76 1.67
C ILE A 37 -5.22 7.68 1.89
N VAL A 38 -5.02 7.27 3.15
CA VAL A 38 -4.06 6.22 3.52
C VAL A 38 -4.41 4.90 2.83
N GLU A 39 -5.69 4.50 2.84
CA GLU A 39 -6.14 3.28 2.16
C GLU A 39 -5.91 3.32 0.64
N ASN A 40 -6.04 4.48 0.01
CA ASN A 40 -5.85 4.60 -1.43
C ASN A 40 -4.37 4.54 -1.82
N VAL A 41 -3.49 5.18 -1.04
CA VAL A 41 -2.04 5.10 -1.22
C VAL A 41 -1.54 3.68 -0.95
N ALA A 42 -2.05 3.02 0.09
CA ALA A 42 -1.71 1.63 0.40
C ALA A 42 -2.14 0.68 -0.72
N ARG A 43 -3.36 0.82 -1.25
CA ARG A 43 -3.81 0.06 -2.43
C ARG A 43 -2.95 0.31 -3.65
N ARG A 44 -2.57 1.57 -3.91
CA ARG A 44 -1.67 1.91 -5.02
C ARG A 44 -0.30 1.25 -4.85
N HIS A 45 0.19 1.15 -3.62
CA HIS A 45 1.42 0.41 -3.31
C HIS A 45 1.25 -1.09 -3.57
N MET A 46 0.17 -1.73 -3.11
CA MET A 46 -0.11 -3.15 -3.38
C MET A 46 -0.21 -3.46 -4.87
N VAL A 47 -0.92 -2.62 -5.63
CA VAL A 47 -1.03 -2.79 -7.10
C VAL A 47 0.33 -2.58 -7.77
N ARG A 48 1.15 -1.61 -7.31
CA ARG A 48 2.52 -1.45 -7.81
C ARG A 48 3.39 -2.66 -7.47
N ARG A 49 3.30 -3.19 -6.25
CA ARG A 49 4.01 -4.39 -5.81
C ARG A 49 3.60 -5.60 -6.64
N ALA A 50 2.31 -5.83 -6.80
CA ALA A 50 1.77 -6.89 -7.65
C ALA A 50 2.18 -6.73 -9.12
N LYS A 51 2.26 -5.51 -9.65
CA LYS A 51 2.79 -5.25 -11.00
C LYS A 51 4.30 -5.49 -11.10
N PHE A 52 5.05 -5.19 -10.04
CA PHE A 52 6.49 -5.44 -9.98
C PHE A 52 6.82 -6.94 -9.86
N ASP A 53 5.94 -7.70 -9.22
CA ASP A 53 6.08 -9.16 -9.03
C ASP A 53 5.98 -9.98 -10.32
N VAL A 54 5.53 -9.41 -11.45
CA VAL A 54 5.23 -10.19 -12.67
C VAL A 54 6.43 -10.38 -13.62
N LYS A 55 7.56 -9.67 -13.43
CA LYS A 55 8.67 -9.73 -14.43
C LYS A 55 10.09 -9.87 -13.88
N LYS A 56 10.31 -9.91 -12.57
CA LYS A 56 11.67 -9.89 -12.02
C LYS A 56 12.20 -11.20 -11.43
N LEU A 57 11.43 -12.29 -11.39
CA LEU A 57 11.95 -13.57 -10.89
C LEU A 57 12.20 -14.64 -11.97
N GLN A 58 11.77 -14.43 -13.23
CA GLN A 58 11.91 -15.46 -14.28
C GLN A 58 12.90 -15.12 -15.41
N ALA A 59 13.67 -14.04 -15.33
CA ALA A 59 14.55 -13.62 -16.43
C ALA A 59 16.02 -13.44 -16.04
N ASN A 60 16.46 -13.98 -14.90
CA ASN A 60 17.88 -13.93 -14.50
C ASN A 60 18.46 -15.32 -14.18
N ASP A 61 17.85 -16.37 -14.74
CA ASP A 61 18.55 -17.61 -15.05
C ASP A 61 19.14 -17.40 -16.45
N PHE A 62 20.28 -16.71 -16.50
CA PHE A 62 21.10 -16.64 -17.70
C PHE A 62 21.93 -17.92 -17.74
N ASP A 63 21.73 -18.68 -18.81
CA ASP A 63 22.52 -19.82 -19.30
C ASP A 63 24.04 -19.63 -19.13
#